data_AF-A0A2D6SWU4-F1
#
_entry.id   AF-A0A2D6SWU4-F1
#
_cell.length_a   1.000
_cell.length_b   1.000
_cell.length_c   1.000
_cell.angle_alpha   90.00
_cell.angle_beta   90.00
_cell.angle_gamma   90.00
#
_symmetry.space_group_name_H-M   'P 1'
#
loop_
_entity.id
_entity.type
_entity.pdbx_description
1 polymer ?
#
loop_
_entity_poly.entity_id
_entity_poly.type
_entity_poly.pdbx_seq_one_letter_code
_entity_poly.pdbx_strand_id
1 'polypeptide(L)'
;MTLSLTRRLIDELNEQDVEYCHWKSNCRVDGVFSGETDIDLLVGQGSVAQFHRIIFNLEFKAAELPDSDESHSVVHFYGFDEASGILVHLHVYYRVITGGSILKNYHLPIEGMLLENTTAVNGLKVPDRAAELGLFVIRKMIEHGTAVELLMVRREIDEVRDEIDWLLGDDPMATIERACVVIRKWLPTIDPDLLRSGIGVLRDSNSLARLFGVARRFRRALESYQLHGWVASECLLVYRFGMKVFHRFFVRNRTHTFRSGGIVIAITGPEATGKSTVVNELQDWLGEHFTLKMLHAGKPPSSWLTWLPNRLTPLLRRTMRNFRTTNIEADLQDAENDVGSQSQRPRGLRLVVYAVRSLMIAFDRKTVLGQAYRRASCGTIVICDRYPSRRVGAMDSAQLDPQAEDVQASKFCSRVARIENHIYETIPQPNVAIQLTVSADIAVERDRARSKSKKGCEGEDYVRRRHKQAEKQEYALSHAVRIDTSQPIESSLLAIKKAIWSQV
;
A
#
# COMPACT_ATOMS: atom_id res chain seq x y z
N MET A 1 19.54 -11.25 -7.64
CA MET A 1 19.38 -10.23 -8.72
C MET A 1 19.41 -8.88 -8.03
N THR A 2 20.21 -7.92 -8.50
CA THR A 2 20.26 -6.58 -7.88
C THR A 2 19.24 -5.66 -8.54
N LEU A 3 18.43 -4.98 -7.74
CA LEU A 3 17.46 -3.99 -8.22
C LEU A 3 18.17 -2.79 -8.83
N SER A 4 17.69 -2.37 -10.00
CA SER A 4 18.28 -1.25 -10.75
C SER A 4 18.12 0.07 -9.99
N LEU A 5 16.97 0.28 -9.34
CA LEU A 5 16.69 1.46 -8.54
C LEU A 5 17.64 1.58 -7.34
N THR A 6 17.87 0.49 -6.61
CA THR A 6 18.79 0.46 -5.47
C THR A 6 20.22 0.79 -5.90
N ARG A 7 20.69 0.23 -7.03
CA ARG A 7 22.02 0.55 -7.56
C ARG A 7 22.13 2.03 -7.94
N ARG A 8 21.18 2.57 -8.69
CA ARG A 8 21.17 4.01 -9.05
C ARG A 8 21.15 4.91 -7.82
N LEU A 9 20.37 4.57 -6.79
CA LEU A 9 20.35 5.32 -5.53
C LEU A 9 21.75 5.36 -4.91
N ILE A 10 22.41 4.21 -4.78
CA ILE A 10 23.76 4.13 -4.19
C ILE A 10 24.78 4.90 -5.03
N ASP A 11 24.74 4.74 -6.36
CA ASP A 11 25.66 5.42 -7.28
C ASP A 11 25.50 6.93 -7.16
N GLU A 12 24.27 7.46 -7.21
CA GLU A 12 23.99 8.89 -7.12
C GLU A 12 24.37 9.47 -5.74
N LEU A 13 24.14 8.72 -4.65
CA LEU A 13 24.56 9.15 -3.30
C LEU A 13 26.08 9.25 -3.20
N ASN A 14 26.81 8.32 -3.82
CA ASN A 14 28.26 8.31 -3.82
C ASN A 14 28.86 9.39 -4.74
N GLU A 15 28.34 9.53 -5.97
CA GLU A 15 28.79 10.53 -6.94
C GLU A 15 28.61 11.97 -6.45
N GLN A 16 27.54 12.19 -5.69
CA GLN A 16 27.20 13.49 -5.10
C GLN A 16 27.87 13.72 -3.73
N ASP A 17 28.69 12.79 -3.25
CA ASP A 17 29.36 12.81 -1.94
C ASP A 17 28.42 13.07 -0.76
N VAL A 18 27.27 12.39 -0.76
CA VAL A 18 26.36 12.42 0.37
C VAL A 18 27.03 11.72 1.56
N GLU A 19 26.99 12.36 2.72
CA GLU A 19 27.36 11.74 3.99
C GLU A 19 26.22 10.83 4.45
N TYR A 20 26.36 9.52 4.25
CA TYR A 20 25.37 8.53 4.66
C TYR A 20 26.01 7.17 4.97
N CYS A 21 25.28 6.32 5.68
CA CYS A 21 25.57 4.89 5.76
C CYS A 21 24.30 4.05 5.97
N HIS A 22 24.34 2.78 5.58
CA HIS A 22 23.38 1.76 6.02
C HIS A 22 23.78 1.29 7.41
N TRP A 23 23.07 1.76 8.44
CA TRP A 23 23.64 1.87 9.78
C TRP A 23 23.42 0.68 10.70
N LYS A 24 22.61 -0.32 10.30
CA LYS A 24 22.30 -1.49 11.14
C LYS A 24 21.98 -2.73 10.32
N SER A 25 22.11 -3.89 10.95
CA SER A 25 21.73 -5.19 10.39
C SER A 25 22.47 -5.50 9.09
N ASN A 26 23.74 -5.10 9.01
CA ASN A 26 24.57 -5.29 7.82
C ASN A 26 24.92 -6.76 7.55
N CYS A 27 24.63 -7.68 8.47
CA CYS A 27 24.68 -9.12 8.23
C CYS A 27 23.71 -9.57 7.11
N ARG A 28 22.67 -8.77 6.82
CA ARG A 28 21.65 -9.03 5.80
C ARG A 28 21.72 -8.04 4.62
N VAL A 29 22.85 -7.36 4.44
CA VAL A 29 23.01 -6.32 3.42
C VAL A 29 22.75 -6.82 1.99
N ASP A 30 22.97 -8.11 1.70
CA ASP A 30 22.66 -8.68 0.39
C ASP A 30 21.16 -8.61 0.05
N GLY A 31 20.28 -8.72 1.06
CA GLY A 31 18.82 -8.60 0.92
C GLY A 31 18.36 -7.20 0.52
N VAL A 32 19.15 -6.16 0.81
CA VAL A 32 18.90 -4.78 0.37
C VAL A 32 18.98 -4.68 -1.16
N PHE A 33 19.92 -5.40 -1.76
CA PHE A 33 20.11 -5.38 -3.20
C PHE A 33 19.03 -6.16 -3.95
N SER A 34 18.45 -7.21 -3.36
CA SER A 34 17.33 -7.95 -3.97
C SER A 34 15.95 -7.36 -3.67
N GLY A 35 15.85 -6.42 -2.71
CA GLY A 35 14.58 -5.85 -2.25
C GLY A 35 13.82 -6.74 -1.27
N GLU A 36 14.51 -7.72 -0.66
CA GLU A 36 13.96 -8.57 0.41
C GLU A 36 13.90 -7.85 1.76
N THR A 37 14.79 -6.87 1.97
CA THR A 37 14.87 -6.08 3.19
C THR A 37 14.82 -4.59 2.88
N ASP A 38 14.30 -3.82 3.84
CA ASP A 38 14.29 -2.36 3.80
C ASP A 38 15.74 -1.80 3.81
N ILE A 39 15.91 -0.58 3.31
CA ILE A 39 17.20 0.13 3.33
C ILE A 39 17.21 1.12 4.49
N ASP A 40 17.95 0.80 5.55
CA ASP A 40 18.06 1.63 6.75
C ASP A 40 19.20 2.64 6.64
N LEU A 41 18.91 3.81 6.07
CA LEU A 41 19.89 4.87 5.81
C LEU A 41 19.96 5.87 6.97
N LEU A 42 21.15 6.07 7.53
CA LEU A 42 21.47 7.25 8.34
C LEU A 42 22.08 8.31 7.44
N VAL A 43 21.48 9.50 7.41
CA VAL A 43 21.94 10.62 6.58
C VAL A 43 22.47 11.73 7.47
N GLY A 44 23.70 12.18 7.18
CA GLY A 44 24.34 13.28 7.86
C GLY A 44 23.56 14.58 7.69
N GLN A 45 23.48 15.37 8.76
CA GLN A 45 22.68 16.61 8.81
C GLN A 45 23.06 17.61 7.70
N GLY A 46 24.34 17.69 7.35
CA GLY A 46 24.82 18.56 6.26
C GLY A 46 24.37 18.12 4.86
N SER A 47 24.03 16.84 4.68
CA SER A 47 23.70 16.25 3.37
C SER A 47 22.19 16.06 3.16
N VAL A 48 21.34 16.40 4.13
CA VAL A 48 19.88 16.16 4.09
C VAL A 48 19.22 16.76 2.84
N ALA A 49 19.55 18.01 2.51
CA ALA A 49 18.96 18.67 1.34
C ALA A 49 19.35 17.99 0.02
N GLN A 50 20.60 17.56 -0.10
CA GLN A 50 21.12 16.85 -1.28
C GLN A 50 20.52 15.45 -1.39
N PHE A 51 20.44 14.73 -0.27
CA PHE A 51 19.76 13.43 -0.19
C PHE A 51 18.31 13.51 -0.66
N HIS A 52 17.55 14.48 -0.15
CA HIS A 52 16.16 14.70 -0.55
C HIS A 52 16.02 14.99 -2.05
N ARG A 53 16.94 15.77 -2.63
CA ARG A 53 16.98 16.03 -4.08
C ARG A 53 17.19 14.74 -4.88
N ILE A 54 18.11 13.88 -4.44
CA ILE A 54 18.41 12.60 -5.10
C ILE A 54 17.20 11.68 -5.08
N ILE A 55 16.62 11.42 -3.90
CA ILE A 55 15.46 10.51 -3.81
C ILE A 55 14.24 11.06 -4.55
N PHE A 56 14.07 12.39 -4.61
CA PHE A 56 13.02 13.02 -5.40
C PHE A 56 13.23 12.80 -6.91
N ASN A 57 14.46 12.98 -7.40
CA ASN A 57 14.81 12.72 -8.81
C ASN A 57 14.68 11.24 -9.19
N LEU A 58 14.86 10.34 -8.22
CA LEU A 58 14.64 8.91 -8.38
C LEU A 58 13.17 8.49 -8.13
N GLU A 59 12.26 9.45 -8.01
CA GLU A 59 10.81 9.27 -7.87
C GLU A 59 10.37 8.48 -6.62
N PHE A 60 11.13 8.57 -5.54
CA PHE A 60 10.69 8.05 -4.25
C PHE A 60 9.54 8.88 -3.67
N LYS A 61 8.54 8.21 -3.09
CA LYS A 61 7.31 8.78 -2.54
C LYS A 61 7.33 8.67 -1.02
N ALA A 62 7.10 9.79 -0.34
CA ALA A 62 7.05 9.84 1.11
C ALA A 62 5.78 9.17 1.65
N ALA A 63 5.95 8.33 2.66
CA ALA A 63 4.87 7.63 3.33
C ALA A 63 4.92 7.84 4.84
N GLU A 64 3.77 7.80 5.48
CA GLU A 64 3.59 8.01 6.91
C GLU A 64 2.96 6.76 7.54
N LEU A 65 3.39 6.46 8.77
CA LEU A 65 2.74 5.47 9.62
C LEU A 65 1.56 6.12 10.33
N PRO A 66 0.56 5.34 10.79
CA PRO A 66 -0.45 5.86 11.70
C PRO A 66 0.20 6.42 12.97
N ASP A 67 -0.30 7.56 13.49
CA ASP A 67 0.26 8.29 14.66
C ASP A 67 0.61 7.40 15.87
N SER A 68 -0.13 6.31 16.08
CA SER A 68 0.11 5.37 17.19
C SER A 68 1.43 4.58 17.07
N ASP A 69 1.98 4.49 15.85
CA ASP A 69 3.19 3.74 15.50
C ASP A 69 4.33 4.65 15.01
N GLU A 70 4.10 5.97 14.91
CA GLU A 70 5.09 6.91 14.37
C GLU A 70 6.32 7.01 15.27
N SER A 71 7.45 6.49 14.78
CA SER A 71 8.77 6.79 15.35
C SER A 71 9.19 8.16 14.84
N HIS A 72 9.27 9.15 15.73
CA HIS A 72 9.52 10.56 15.39
C HIS A 72 10.89 10.84 14.72
N SER A 73 11.67 9.80 14.44
CA SER A 73 13.02 9.87 13.86
C SER A 73 13.16 9.22 12.49
N VAL A 74 12.13 8.49 12.02
CA VAL A 74 12.21 7.70 10.80
C VAL A 74 11.24 8.27 9.79
N VAL A 75 11.76 8.57 8.61
CA VAL A 75 10.95 8.96 7.46
C VAL A 75 10.97 7.82 6.46
N HIS A 76 9.77 7.43 6.01
CA HIS A 76 9.60 6.31 5.10
C HIS A 76 9.45 6.81 3.68
N PHE A 77 10.22 6.22 2.76
CA PHE A 77 10.10 6.48 1.34
C PHE A 77 10.00 5.18 0.57
N TYR A 78 9.12 5.14 -0.42
CA TYR A 78 9.00 4.00 -1.32
C TYR A 78 9.38 4.41 -2.73
N GLY A 79 10.08 3.55 -3.45
CA GLY A 79 10.40 3.74 -4.87
C GLY A 79 10.05 2.48 -5.64
N PHE A 80 9.78 2.60 -6.94
CA PHE A 80 9.38 1.48 -7.78
C PHE A 80 10.50 1.09 -8.74
N ASP A 81 11.01 -0.14 -8.63
CA ASP A 81 11.98 -0.66 -9.57
C ASP A 81 11.24 -1.14 -10.84
N GLU A 82 11.37 -0.38 -11.92
CA GLU A 82 10.65 -0.61 -13.16
C GLU A 82 10.96 -1.94 -13.87
N ALA A 83 12.13 -2.53 -13.61
CA ALA A 83 12.57 -3.76 -14.26
C ALA A 83 11.96 -5.00 -13.58
N SER A 84 11.92 -5.00 -12.25
CA SER A 84 11.40 -6.12 -11.45
C SER A 84 9.93 -5.97 -11.06
N GLY A 85 9.41 -4.74 -11.01
CA GLY A 85 8.07 -4.43 -10.48
C GLY A 85 7.97 -4.52 -8.96
N ILE A 86 9.10 -4.49 -8.25
CA ILE A 86 9.23 -4.52 -6.79
C ILE A 86 9.29 -3.09 -6.25
N LEU A 87 8.74 -2.89 -5.04
CA LEU A 87 8.87 -1.64 -4.31
C LEU A 87 10.09 -1.68 -3.39
N VAL A 88 10.95 -0.67 -3.50
CA VAL A 88 12.11 -0.46 -2.63
C VAL A 88 11.69 0.47 -1.50
N HIS A 89 11.88 0.07 -0.25
CA HIS A 89 11.53 0.85 0.92
C HIS A 89 12.78 1.40 1.62
N LEU A 90 12.83 2.71 1.81
CA LEU A 90 13.86 3.41 2.54
C LEU A 90 13.35 3.80 3.93
N HIS A 91 14.07 3.35 4.95
CA HIS A 91 13.97 3.88 6.31
C HIS A 91 15.07 4.92 6.49
N VAL A 92 14.68 6.19 6.45
CA VAL A 92 15.65 7.30 6.54
C VAL A 92 15.68 7.84 7.96
N TYR A 93 16.87 7.83 8.54
CA TYR A 93 17.18 8.34 9.86
C TYR A 93 18.01 9.61 9.72
N TYR A 94 17.56 10.68 10.38
CA TYR A 94 18.35 11.91 10.53
C TYR A 94 18.95 12.05 11.94
N ARG A 95 18.40 11.28 12.88
CA ARG A 95 18.84 11.18 14.27
C ARG A 95 18.71 9.73 14.70
N VAL A 96 19.64 9.25 15.51
CA VAL A 96 19.57 7.91 16.08
C VAL A 96 18.73 7.96 17.36
N ILE A 97 17.40 7.96 17.17
CA ILE A 97 16.46 7.72 18.26
C ILE A 97 16.17 6.22 18.32
N THR A 98 16.58 5.59 19.41
CA THR A 98 16.52 4.15 19.61
C THR A 98 15.84 3.78 20.90
N GLY A 99 15.71 2.48 21.13
CA GLY A 99 15.05 1.88 22.28
C GLY A 99 14.45 0.53 21.91
N GLY A 100 13.55 0.08 22.77
CA GLY A 100 12.81 -1.16 22.59
C GLY A 100 11.94 -1.18 21.32
N SER A 101 11.46 -2.36 20.93
CA SER A 101 10.53 -2.55 19.82
C SER A 101 9.15 -1.91 20.05
N ILE A 102 8.80 -1.60 21.31
CA ILE A 102 7.53 -0.93 21.66
C ILE A 102 7.68 0.59 21.81
N LEU A 103 8.79 1.04 22.40
CA LEU A 103 9.04 2.45 22.67
C LEU A 103 10.49 2.81 22.37
N LYS A 104 10.68 3.73 21.42
CA LYS A 104 11.95 4.42 21.20
C LYS A 104 12.03 5.58 22.20
N ASN A 105 13.00 5.53 23.11
CA ASN A 105 13.10 6.45 24.24
C ASN A 105 14.51 7.05 24.43
N TYR A 106 15.46 6.75 23.55
CA TYR A 106 16.86 7.16 23.73
C TYR A 106 17.31 7.93 22.51
N HIS A 107 17.78 9.16 22.69
CA HIS A 107 18.48 9.90 21.65
C HIS A 107 19.98 9.81 21.91
N LEU A 108 20.68 8.99 21.12
CA LEU A 108 22.10 8.75 21.29
C LEU A 108 22.89 9.63 20.30
N PRO A 109 23.85 10.46 20.76
CA PRO A 109 24.64 11.34 19.90
C PRO A 109 25.78 10.56 19.21
N ILE A 110 25.41 9.59 18.38
CA ILE A 110 26.34 8.62 17.76
C ILE A 110 26.27 8.64 16.24
N GLU A 111 25.60 9.62 15.64
CA GLU A 111 25.52 9.75 14.19
C GLU A 111 26.92 9.88 13.58
N GLY A 112 27.76 10.76 14.14
CA GLY A 112 29.14 10.92 13.70
C GLY A 112 29.97 9.65 13.86
N MET A 113 29.74 8.87 14.92
CA MET A 113 30.40 7.57 15.13
C MET A 113 30.17 6.60 13.97
N LEU A 114 28.96 6.62 13.40
CA LEU A 114 28.53 5.71 12.34
C LEU A 114 28.91 6.24 10.94
N LEU A 115 29.09 7.56 10.80
CA LEU A 115 29.40 8.22 9.53
C LEU A 115 30.90 8.47 9.31
N GLU A 116 31.70 8.62 10.39
CA GLU A 116 33.14 8.94 10.30
C GLU A 116 33.97 7.88 9.56
N ASN A 117 33.74 6.60 9.84
CA ASN A 117 34.54 5.49 9.32
C ASN A 117 33.65 4.43 8.67
N THR A 118 33.27 4.66 7.42
CA THR A 118 32.46 3.72 6.65
C THR A 118 33.31 2.88 5.70
N THR A 119 32.94 1.63 5.50
CA THR A 119 33.45 0.77 4.43
C THR A 119 32.38 0.58 3.36
N ALA A 120 32.77 0.29 2.12
CA ALA A 120 31.83 0.07 1.03
C ALA A 120 31.59 -1.43 0.82
N VAL A 121 30.33 -1.87 0.88
CA VAL A 121 29.90 -3.21 0.48
C VAL A 121 29.06 -3.08 -0.79
N ASN A 122 29.59 -3.52 -1.93
CA ASN A 122 28.96 -3.34 -3.25
C ASN A 122 28.55 -1.88 -3.54
N GLY A 123 29.38 -0.91 -3.10
CA GLY A 123 29.14 0.53 -3.23
C GLY A 123 28.31 1.13 -2.09
N LEU A 124 27.55 0.33 -1.31
CA LEU A 124 26.79 0.83 -0.17
C LEU A 124 27.73 1.09 1.01
N LYS A 125 27.76 2.33 1.52
CA LYS A 125 28.51 2.69 2.72
C LYS A 125 27.88 2.03 3.95
N VAL A 126 28.65 1.27 4.72
CA VAL A 126 28.28 0.67 6.00
C VAL A 126 29.26 1.11 7.10
N PRO A 127 28.85 1.28 8.35
CA PRO A 127 29.75 1.64 9.45
C PRO A 127 30.82 0.55 9.68
N ASP A 128 31.91 0.94 10.34
CA ASP A 128 32.88 -0.03 10.87
C ASP A 128 32.19 -1.06 11.79
N ARG A 129 32.61 -2.32 11.68
CA ARG A 129 32.01 -3.43 12.44
C ARG A 129 32.04 -3.20 13.95
N ALA A 130 33.08 -2.55 14.47
CA ALA A 130 33.19 -2.29 15.90
C ALA A 130 32.18 -1.21 16.36
N ALA A 131 31.94 -0.19 15.53
CA ALA A 131 30.91 0.81 15.77
C ALA A 131 29.50 0.19 15.72
N GLU A 132 29.23 -0.64 14.72
CA GLU A 132 27.96 -1.37 14.61
C GLU A 132 27.75 -2.35 15.78
N LEU A 133 28.78 -3.11 16.18
CA LEU A 133 28.74 -4.00 17.35
C LEU A 133 28.37 -3.25 18.62
N GLY A 134 29.07 -2.15 18.90
CA GLY A 134 28.81 -1.36 20.10
C GLY A 134 27.37 -0.85 20.13
N LEU A 135 26.88 -0.33 19.00
CA LEU A 135 25.50 0.15 18.88
C LEU A 135 24.48 -0.99 18.99
N PHE A 136 24.71 -2.12 18.32
CA PHE A 136 23.85 -3.28 18.35
C PHE A 136 23.65 -3.78 19.79
N VAL A 137 24.76 -3.94 20.54
CA VAL A 137 24.73 -4.35 21.95
C VAL A 137 23.95 -3.35 22.79
N ILE A 138 24.22 -2.05 22.63
CA ILE A 138 23.48 -1.00 23.37
C ILE A 138 21.97 -1.09 23.08
N ARG A 139 21.58 -1.24 21.81
CA ARG A 139 20.16 -1.33 21.40
C ARG A 139 19.49 -2.54 22.04
N LYS A 140 20.11 -3.73 21.96
CA LYS A 140 19.55 -4.95 22.55
C LYS A 140 19.54 -4.90 24.07
N MET A 141 20.53 -4.28 24.71
CA MET A 141 20.54 -4.06 26.15
C MET A 141 19.44 -3.10 26.62
N ILE A 142 19.13 -2.05 25.85
CA ILE A 142 18.00 -1.17 26.16
C ILE A 142 16.67 -1.94 26.06
N GLU A 143 16.48 -2.70 24.97
CA GLU A 143 15.28 -3.51 24.72
C GLU A 143 15.08 -4.56 25.83
N HIS A 144 16.11 -5.32 26.18
CA HIS A 144 16.01 -6.40 27.15
C HIS A 144 15.98 -5.93 28.61
N GLY A 145 16.13 -4.62 28.85
CA GLY A 145 16.06 -4.04 30.19
C GLY A 145 14.63 -3.75 30.65
N THR A 146 13.62 -4.11 29.86
CA THR A 146 12.20 -3.87 30.15
C THR A 146 11.46 -5.19 30.29
N ALA A 147 10.61 -5.35 31.32
CA ALA A 147 9.98 -6.63 31.62
C ALA A 147 9.04 -7.12 30.50
N VAL A 148 8.29 -6.22 29.86
CA VAL A 148 7.38 -6.56 28.74
C VAL A 148 8.16 -7.06 27.54
N GLU A 149 9.30 -6.44 27.22
CA GLU A 149 10.13 -6.83 26.08
C GLU A 149 10.95 -8.09 26.37
N LEU A 150 11.31 -8.34 27.63
CA LEU A 150 11.96 -9.59 28.05
C LEU A 150 11.11 -10.83 27.72
N LEU A 151 9.78 -10.71 27.70
CA LEU A 151 8.86 -11.78 27.30
C LEU A 151 8.99 -12.14 25.81
N MET A 152 9.46 -11.21 24.97
CA MET A 152 9.61 -11.38 23.54
C MET A 152 11.00 -11.94 23.15
N VAL A 153 12.00 -11.80 24.03
CA VAL A 153 13.41 -12.17 23.78
C VAL A 153 13.62 -13.60 23.32
N ARG A 154 12.84 -14.56 23.84
CA ARG A 154 13.02 -15.98 23.50
C ARG A 154 12.88 -16.27 22.01
N ARG A 155 12.19 -15.41 21.25
CA ARG A 155 12.01 -15.59 19.81
C ARG A 155 13.18 -15.08 18.98
N GLU A 156 14.00 -14.19 19.54
CA GLU A 156 15.04 -13.46 18.81
C GLU A 156 16.46 -13.82 19.27
N ILE A 157 16.61 -14.62 20.33
CA ILE A 157 17.92 -14.83 20.97
C ILE A 157 18.95 -15.47 20.02
N ASP A 158 18.50 -16.37 19.14
CA ASP A 158 19.38 -17.03 18.18
C ASP A 158 19.80 -16.03 17.08
N GLU A 159 18.86 -15.25 16.53
CA GLU A 159 19.17 -14.19 15.56
C GLU A 159 20.15 -13.14 16.14
N VAL A 160 19.98 -12.80 17.42
CA VAL A 160 20.87 -11.86 18.12
C VAL A 160 22.28 -12.42 18.28
N ARG A 161 22.42 -13.73 18.52
CA ARG A 161 23.71 -14.41 18.61
C ARG A 161 24.41 -14.44 17.26
N ASP A 162 23.68 -14.83 16.22
CA ASP A 162 24.18 -14.88 14.85
C ASP A 162 24.70 -13.50 14.39
N GLU A 163 23.96 -12.42 14.70
CA GLU A 163 24.39 -11.06 14.38
C GLU A 163 25.64 -10.63 15.17
N ILE A 164 25.77 -11.01 16.45
CA ILE A 164 27.00 -10.76 17.23
C ILE A 164 28.19 -11.52 16.64
N ASP A 165 28.02 -12.81 16.34
CA ASP A 165 29.11 -13.62 15.78
C ASP A 165 29.57 -13.08 14.42
N TRP A 166 28.63 -12.62 13.59
CA TRP A 166 28.96 -11.95 12.32
C TRP A 166 29.72 -10.63 12.54
N LEU A 167 29.29 -9.80 13.50
CA LEU A 167 29.91 -8.52 13.80
C LEU A 167 31.31 -8.67 14.39
N LEU A 168 31.55 -9.68 15.22
CA LEU A 168 32.87 -10.00 15.77
C LEU A 168 33.88 -10.35 14.67
N GLY A 169 33.42 -11.01 13.61
CA GLY A 169 34.23 -11.39 12.46
C GLY A 169 35.39 -12.34 12.82
N ASP A 170 36.46 -12.25 12.04
CA ASP A 170 37.59 -13.20 12.13
C ASP A 170 38.51 -12.93 13.35
N ASP A 171 38.54 -11.70 13.86
CA ASP A 171 39.26 -11.32 15.08
C ASP A 171 38.31 -10.70 16.12
N PRO A 172 37.59 -11.53 16.90
CA PRO A 172 36.64 -11.07 17.90
C PRO A 172 37.26 -10.14 18.94
N MET A 173 38.48 -10.43 19.39
CA MET A 173 39.08 -9.70 20.50
C MET A 173 39.48 -8.28 20.07
N ALA A 174 40.10 -8.14 18.89
CA ALA A 174 40.41 -6.82 18.36
C ALA A 174 39.14 -6.01 18.08
N THR A 175 38.08 -6.63 17.56
CA THR A 175 36.81 -5.95 17.31
C THR A 175 36.14 -5.48 18.60
N ILE A 176 36.14 -6.29 19.66
CA ILE A 176 35.61 -5.91 20.98
C ILE A 176 36.39 -4.72 21.57
N GLU A 177 37.72 -4.75 21.51
CA GLU A 177 38.54 -3.67 22.04
C GLU A 177 38.33 -2.36 21.26
N ARG A 178 38.27 -2.43 19.92
CA ARG A 178 37.90 -1.27 19.10
C ARG A 178 36.50 -0.75 19.45
N ALA A 179 35.53 -1.63 19.66
CA ALA A 179 34.17 -1.24 20.02
C ALA A 179 34.17 -0.51 21.37
N CYS A 180 34.93 -0.98 22.35
CA CYS A 180 35.10 -0.32 23.65
C CYS A 180 35.68 1.09 23.50
N VAL A 181 36.73 1.26 22.68
CA VAL A 181 37.36 2.57 22.44
C VAL A 181 36.38 3.53 21.76
N VAL A 182 35.72 3.07 20.70
CA VAL A 182 34.77 3.89 19.92
C VAL A 182 33.57 4.29 20.77
N ILE A 183 32.94 3.34 21.48
CA ILE A 183 31.81 3.63 22.35
C ILE A 183 32.22 4.55 23.50
N ARG A 184 33.41 4.39 24.09
CA ARG A 184 33.86 5.28 25.17
C ARG A 184 34.07 6.71 24.71
N LYS A 185 34.52 6.92 23.46
CA LYS A 185 34.65 8.26 22.84
C LYS A 185 33.30 8.97 22.75
N TRP A 186 32.27 8.27 22.27
CA TRP A 186 30.96 8.87 21.93
C TRP A 186 29.91 8.79 23.05
N LEU A 187 29.98 7.77 23.89
CA LEU A 187 29.10 7.53 25.03
C LEU A 187 29.94 7.27 26.29
N PRO A 188 30.56 8.32 26.89
CA PRO A 188 31.49 8.16 28.02
C PRO A 188 30.88 7.50 29.26
N THR A 189 29.54 7.49 29.36
CA THR A 189 28.80 6.86 30.46
C THR A 189 28.81 5.34 30.39
N ILE A 190 29.09 4.76 29.22
CA ILE A 190 29.29 3.31 29.07
C ILE A 190 30.74 2.99 29.41
N ASP A 191 30.90 2.14 30.43
CA ASP A 191 32.19 1.58 30.80
C ASP A 191 32.57 0.44 29.83
N PRO A 192 33.85 0.33 29.38
CA PRO A 192 34.33 -0.80 28.58
C PRO A 192 33.95 -2.17 29.16
N ASP A 193 34.02 -2.36 30.48
CA ASP A 193 33.67 -3.63 31.12
C ASP A 193 32.17 -3.91 31.09
N LEU A 194 31.35 -2.85 31.11
CA LEU A 194 29.91 -2.97 30.91
C LEU A 194 29.61 -3.40 29.47
N LEU A 195 30.33 -2.86 28.48
CA LEU A 195 30.18 -3.27 27.08
C LEU A 195 30.58 -4.73 26.87
N ARG A 196 31.75 -5.16 27.37
CA ARG A 196 32.20 -6.56 27.34
C ARG A 196 31.20 -7.49 28.02
N SER A 197 30.66 -7.08 29.17
CA SER A 197 29.60 -7.83 29.87
C SER A 197 28.33 -7.95 29.03
N GLY A 198 27.94 -6.90 28.32
CA GLY A 198 26.80 -6.90 27.40
C GLY A 198 26.98 -7.90 26.27
N ILE A 199 28.15 -7.87 25.60
CA ILE A 199 28.51 -8.79 24.51
C ILE A 199 28.46 -10.23 25.00
N GLY A 200 29.15 -10.55 26.10
CA GLY A 200 29.21 -11.92 26.62
C GLY A 200 27.85 -12.46 27.07
N VAL A 201 26.95 -11.60 27.59
CA VAL A 201 25.63 -12.06 28.01
C VAL A 201 24.67 -12.28 26.84
N LEU A 202 24.75 -11.47 25.78
CA LEU A 202 23.94 -11.71 24.56
C LEU A 202 24.43 -12.96 23.81
N ARG A 203 25.75 -13.14 23.71
CA ARG A 203 26.34 -14.27 23.00
C ARG A 203 26.17 -15.59 23.76
N ASP A 204 26.63 -15.64 25.01
CA ASP A 204 26.90 -16.91 25.69
C ASP A 204 25.88 -17.26 26.79
N SER A 205 25.02 -16.33 27.21
CA SER A 205 24.11 -16.58 28.34
C SER A 205 22.76 -17.14 27.91
N ASN A 206 22.33 -18.21 28.58
CA ASN A 206 20.94 -18.68 28.56
C ASN A 206 20.11 -18.14 29.75
N SER A 207 20.71 -17.32 30.62
CA SER A 207 20.06 -16.80 31.83
C SER A 207 19.42 -15.44 31.58
N LEU A 208 18.09 -15.43 31.46
CA LEU A 208 17.30 -14.19 31.32
C LEU A 208 17.48 -13.25 32.52
N ALA A 209 17.72 -13.77 33.72
CA ALA A 209 17.97 -12.95 34.90
C ALA A 209 19.30 -12.19 34.80
N ARG A 210 20.35 -12.85 34.28
CA ARG A 210 21.66 -12.22 34.05
C ARG A 210 21.56 -11.18 32.93
N LEU A 211 20.88 -11.52 31.83
CA LEU A 211 20.60 -10.59 30.73
C LEU A 211 19.88 -9.34 31.23
N PHE A 212 18.77 -9.52 31.95
CA PHE A 212 18.00 -8.42 32.51
C PHE A 212 18.83 -7.56 33.48
N GLY A 213 19.64 -8.20 34.33
CA GLY A 213 20.53 -7.50 35.27
C GLY A 213 21.56 -6.60 34.57
N VAL A 214 22.23 -7.11 33.53
CA VAL A 214 23.18 -6.32 32.73
C VAL A 214 22.45 -5.23 31.94
N ALA A 215 21.34 -5.57 31.30
CA ALA A 215 20.50 -4.62 30.56
C ALA A 215 20.04 -3.43 31.42
N ARG A 216 19.68 -3.66 32.69
CA ARG A 216 19.36 -2.56 33.63
C ARG A 216 20.55 -1.67 33.94
N ARG A 217 21.79 -2.19 33.95
CA ARG A 217 23.00 -1.37 34.10
C ARG A 217 23.20 -0.46 32.90
N PHE A 218 22.94 -0.95 31.68
CA PHE A 218 22.94 -0.12 30.47
C PHE A 218 21.88 0.99 30.53
N ARG A 219 20.62 0.67 30.90
CA ARG A 219 19.56 1.69 31.01
C ARG A 219 19.89 2.78 32.03
N ARG A 220 20.54 2.44 33.15
CA ARG A 220 21.05 3.42 34.13
C ARG A 220 22.21 4.25 33.57
N ALA A 221 23.17 3.62 32.91
CA ALA A 221 24.29 4.32 32.30
C ALA A 221 23.86 5.28 31.18
N LEU A 222 22.71 5.02 30.54
CA LEU A 222 22.16 5.84 29.46
C LEU A 222 20.99 6.73 29.90
N GLU A 223 20.79 6.92 31.20
CA GLU A 223 19.67 7.71 31.74
C GLU A 223 19.65 9.15 31.21
N SER A 224 20.82 9.78 31.05
CA SER A 224 20.95 11.15 30.51
C SER A 224 20.51 11.31 29.05
N TYR A 225 20.36 10.20 28.32
CA TYR A 225 19.95 10.20 26.91
C TYR A 225 18.46 9.85 26.72
N GLN A 226 17.71 9.70 27.82
CA GLN A 226 16.29 9.36 27.76
C GLN A 226 15.42 10.57 27.35
N LEU A 227 14.45 10.35 26.45
CA LEU A 227 13.44 11.33 26.05
C LEU A 227 12.32 11.44 27.09
N HIS A 228 11.94 10.32 27.69
CA HIS A 228 11.00 10.22 28.80
C HIS A 228 11.69 9.56 29.99
N GLY A 229 11.54 10.14 31.18
CA GLY A 229 12.07 9.57 32.42
C GLY A 229 11.51 8.18 32.71
N TRP A 230 12.20 7.44 33.59
CA TRP A 230 11.95 6.01 33.81
C TRP A 230 10.46 5.67 34.04
N VAL A 231 9.78 6.34 34.97
CA VAL A 231 8.37 6.07 35.30
C VAL A 231 7.46 6.30 34.08
N ALA A 232 7.62 7.43 33.41
CA ALA A 232 6.81 7.76 32.23
C ALA A 232 7.05 6.74 31.10
N SER A 233 8.30 6.32 30.90
CA SER A 233 8.65 5.34 29.87
C SER A 233 8.00 3.97 30.11
N GLU A 234 7.94 3.50 31.37
CA GLU A 234 7.30 2.22 31.71
C GLU A 234 5.78 2.29 31.54
N CYS A 235 5.14 3.38 31.98
CA CYS A 235 3.70 3.60 31.76
C CYS A 235 3.35 3.64 30.27
N LEU A 236 4.12 4.38 29.48
CA LEU A 236 3.90 4.50 28.04
C LEU A 236 4.12 3.18 27.33
N LEU A 237 5.13 2.40 27.74
CA LEU A 237 5.39 1.08 27.18
C LEU A 237 4.26 0.10 27.47
N VAL A 238 3.74 0.05 28.71
CA VAL A 238 2.57 -0.78 29.06
C VAL A 238 1.34 -0.35 28.27
N TYR A 239 1.08 0.97 28.18
CA TYR A 239 -0.02 1.51 27.38
C TYR A 239 0.09 1.13 25.90
N ARG A 240 1.25 1.38 25.27
CA ARG A 240 1.49 1.06 23.85
C ARG A 240 1.45 -0.43 23.60
N PHE A 241 1.95 -1.26 24.53
CA PHE A 241 1.80 -2.71 24.45
C PHE A 241 0.32 -3.13 24.49
N GLY A 242 -0.46 -2.59 25.42
CA GLY A 242 -1.90 -2.81 25.50
C GLY A 242 -2.62 -2.38 24.22
N MET A 243 -2.27 -1.23 23.65
CA MET A 243 -2.79 -0.76 22.36
C MET A 243 -2.37 -1.66 21.19
N LYS A 244 -1.12 -2.16 21.17
CA LYS A 244 -0.66 -3.15 20.18
C LYS A 244 -1.51 -4.43 20.27
N VAL A 245 -1.77 -4.95 21.47
CA VAL A 245 -2.63 -6.12 21.69
C VAL A 245 -4.07 -5.82 21.26
N PHE A 246 -4.64 -4.71 21.69
CA PHE A 246 -6.01 -4.31 21.33
C PHE A 246 -6.18 -4.23 19.80
N HIS A 247 -5.36 -3.44 19.13
CA HIS A 247 -5.42 -3.31 17.67
C HIS A 247 -5.14 -4.61 16.93
N ARG A 248 -4.33 -5.54 17.46
CA ARG A 248 -4.14 -6.87 16.84
C ARG A 248 -5.46 -7.64 16.70
N PHE A 249 -6.40 -7.45 17.62
CA PHE A 249 -7.70 -8.10 17.59
C PHE A 249 -8.78 -7.28 16.87
N PHE A 250 -8.69 -5.95 16.91
CA PHE A 250 -9.80 -5.07 16.47
C PHE A 250 -9.51 -4.23 15.22
N VAL A 251 -8.25 -4.05 14.81
CA VAL A 251 -7.86 -3.21 13.66
C VAL A 251 -7.19 -4.07 12.60
N ARG A 252 -7.76 -4.07 11.39
CA ARG A 252 -7.28 -4.84 10.26
C ARG A 252 -6.50 -3.90 9.33
N ASN A 253 -5.18 -4.03 9.37
CA ASN A 253 -4.14 -3.33 8.59
C ASN A 253 -3.67 -2.00 9.19
N ARG A 254 -2.36 -1.93 9.45
CA ARG A 254 -1.62 -0.73 9.91
C ARG A 254 -0.47 -0.44 8.94
N THR A 255 -0.83 -0.31 7.68
CA THR A 255 0.11 -0.08 6.59
C THR A 255 0.22 1.42 6.30
N HIS A 256 1.23 1.81 5.54
CA HIS A 256 1.59 3.20 5.34
C HIS A 256 0.51 3.95 4.55
N THR A 257 0.45 5.27 4.74
CA THR A 257 -0.35 6.18 3.90
C THR A 257 0.55 7.19 3.22
N PHE A 258 0.21 7.64 2.02
CA PHE A 258 1.03 8.65 1.33
C PHE A 258 0.85 10.03 1.95
N ARG A 259 1.97 10.73 2.16
CA ARG A 259 1.99 12.08 2.71
C ARG A 259 1.38 13.13 1.78
N SER A 260 1.49 12.90 0.46
CA SER A 260 0.93 13.76 -0.59
C SER A 260 -0.60 13.59 -0.76
N GLY A 261 -1.21 12.67 -0.03
CA GLY A 261 -2.56 12.18 -0.31
C GLY A 261 -2.52 10.90 -1.16
N GLY A 262 -3.58 10.12 -1.04
CA GLY A 262 -3.76 8.86 -1.74
C GLY A 262 -4.44 9.04 -3.09
N ILE A 263 -4.73 7.92 -3.75
CA ILE A 263 -5.17 7.90 -5.14
C ILE A 263 -6.39 6.99 -5.33
N VAL A 264 -7.28 7.35 -6.25
CA VAL A 264 -8.39 6.49 -6.71
C VAL A 264 -8.04 5.88 -8.06
N ILE A 265 -7.89 4.56 -8.08
CA ILE A 265 -7.53 3.76 -9.24
C ILE A 265 -8.75 2.98 -9.71
N ALA A 266 -9.16 3.17 -10.95
CA ALA A 266 -10.25 2.40 -11.56
C ALA A 266 -9.69 1.28 -12.43
N ILE A 267 -10.08 0.04 -12.16
CA ILE A 267 -9.85 -1.09 -13.08
C ILE A 267 -11.15 -1.38 -13.81
N THR A 268 -11.14 -1.11 -15.11
CA THR A 268 -12.29 -1.17 -16.00
C THR A 268 -12.01 -2.16 -17.11
N GLY A 269 -13.06 -2.79 -17.62
CA GLY A 269 -12.92 -3.81 -18.64
C GLY A 269 -14.16 -4.70 -18.70
N PRO A 270 -14.50 -5.22 -19.89
CA PRO A 270 -15.59 -6.16 -20.06
C PRO A 270 -15.32 -7.48 -19.32
N GLU A 271 -16.34 -8.34 -19.33
CA GLU A 271 -16.26 -9.62 -18.64
C GLU A 271 -15.18 -10.52 -19.28
N ALA A 272 -14.61 -11.46 -18.50
CA ALA A 272 -13.53 -12.35 -18.95
C ALA A 272 -12.18 -11.70 -19.39
N THR A 273 -11.94 -10.42 -19.07
CA THR A 273 -10.67 -9.70 -19.35
C THR A 273 -9.51 -9.95 -18.38
N GLY A 274 -9.73 -10.72 -17.30
CA GLY A 274 -8.70 -10.95 -16.26
C GLY A 274 -8.70 -9.91 -15.12
N LYS A 275 -9.69 -9.01 -15.08
CA LYS A 275 -9.81 -7.97 -14.06
C LYS A 275 -9.71 -8.46 -12.61
N SER A 276 -10.41 -9.52 -12.23
CA SER A 276 -10.34 -10.03 -10.84
C SER A 276 -8.94 -10.50 -10.48
N THR A 277 -8.19 -11.03 -11.44
CA THR A 277 -6.79 -11.42 -11.24
C THR A 277 -5.94 -10.17 -11.01
N VAL A 278 -6.04 -9.16 -11.88
CA VAL A 278 -5.33 -7.87 -11.72
C VAL A 278 -5.65 -7.22 -10.37
N VAL A 279 -6.92 -7.18 -9.99
CA VAL A 279 -7.38 -6.56 -8.74
C VAL A 279 -6.80 -7.26 -7.51
N ASN A 280 -6.69 -8.59 -7.52
CA ASN A 280 -6.06 -9.35 -6.44
C ASN A 280 -4.54 -9.10 -6.39
N GLU A 281 -3.86 -9.12 -7.54
CA GLU A 281 -2.42 -8.88 -7.59
C GLU A 281 -2.03 -7.47 -7.14
N LEU A 282 -2.85 -6.46 -7.50
CA LEU A 282 -2.66 -5.10 -6.98
C LEU A 282 -2.95 -5.01 -5.48
N GLN A 283 -3.90 -5.81 -4.99
CA GLN A 283 -4.17 -5.89 -3.56
C GLN A 283 -3.01 -6.49 -2.79
N ASP A 284 -2.39 -7.55 -3.30
CA ASP A 284 -1.26 -8.19 -2.64
C ASP A 284 -0.02 -7.27 -2.71
N TRP A 285 0.26 -6.70 -3.88
CA TRP A 285 1.40 -5.79 -4.08
C TRP A 285 1.32 -4.50 -3.27
N LEU A 286 0.20 -3.75 -3.34
CA LEU A 286 0.08 -2.47 -2.63
C LEU A 286 -0.39 -2.65 -1.19
N GLY A 287 -1.18 -3.69 -0.91
CA GLY A 287 -1.74 -3.93 0.42
C GLY A 287 -0.73 -4.45 1.42
N GLU A 288 0.41 -4.98 0.96
CA GLU A 288 1.56 -5.32 1.82
C GLU A 288 2.15 -4.07 2.49
N HIS A 289 2.29 -2.97 1.74
CA HIS A 289 2.99 -1.77 2.21
C HIS A 289 2.05 -0.62 2.58
N PHE A 290 0.92 -0.48 1.90
CA PHE A 290 0.04 0.69 2.01
C PHE A 290 -1.37 0.37 2.49
N THR A 291 -2.03 1.36 3.09
CA THR A 291 -3.44 1.26 3.45
C THR A 291 -4.27 1.26 2.17
N LEU A 292 -4.95 0.13 1.93
CA LEU A 292 -5.69 -0.14 0.71
C LEU A 292 -7.18 -0.31 1.00
N LYS A 293 -8.02 0.32 0.16
CA LYS A 293 -9.46 0.08 0.15
C LYS A 293 -9.95 -0.44 -1.18
N MET A 294 -10.47 -1.66 -1.18
CA MET A 294 -11.17 -2.25 -2.32
C MET A 294 -12.63 -1.81 -2.33
N LEU A 295 -13.10 -1.31 -3.49
CA LEU A 295 -14.48 -0.95 -3.75
C LEU A 295 -14.95 -1.54 -5.07
N HIS A 296 -16.24 -1.84 -5.17
CA HIS A 296 -16.83 -2.36 -6.39
C HIS A 296 -17.95 -1.41 -6.86
N ALA A 297 -17.64 -0.50 -7.79
CA ALA A 297 -18.60 0.51 -8.24
C ALA A 297 -19.67 -0.04 -9.20
N GLY A 298 -19.44 -1.24 -9.77
CA GLY A 298 -20.42 -1.92 -10.63
C GLY A 298 -21.69 -2.38 -9.89
N LYS A 299 -21.54 -2.72 -8.61
CA LYS A 299 -22.60 -3.17 -7.69
C LYS A 299 -22.41 -2.44 -6.36
N PRO A 300 -22.71 -1.13 -6.30
CA PRO A 300 -22.51 -0.36 -5.09
C PRO A 300 -23.40 -0.90 -3.96
N PRO A 301 -22.94 -0.90 -2.70
CA PRO A 301 -23.81 -1.16 -1.57
C PRO A 301 -24.96 -0.15 -1.56
N SER A 302 -26.13 -0.61 -1.11
CA SER A 302 -27.30 0.26 -1.02
C SER A 302 -27.10 1.31 0.07
N SER A 303 -27.30 2.57 -0.29
CA SER A 303 -27.44 3.67 0.65
C SER A 303 -28.73 3.51 1.46
N TRP A 304 -28.87 4.24 2.57
CA TRP A 304 -30.07 4.19 3.39
C TRP A 304 -31.37 4.45 2.59
N LEU A 305 -31.31 5.34 1.58
CA LEU A 305 -32.41 5.65 0.65
C LEU A 305 -32.78 4.49 -0.28
N THR A 306 -31.81 3.68 -0.70
CA THR A 306 -32.00 2.62 -1.70
C THR A 306 -32.08 1.23 -1.07
N TRP A 307 -31.80 1.11 0.23
CA TRP A 307 -31.77 -0.15 0.98
C TRP A 307 -33.12 -0.88 0.97
N LEU A 308 -34.21 -0.16 1.33
CA LEU A 308 -35.57 -0.72 1.35
C LEU A 308 -35.99 -1.23 -0.04
N PRO A 309 -35.95 -0.42 -1.12
CA PRO A 309 -36.35 -0.90 -2.44
C PRO A 309 -35.43 -2.00 -2.98
N ASN A 310 -34.11 -1.93 -2.77
CA ASN A 310 -33.19 -2.98 -3.22
C ASN A 310 -33.44 -4.33 -2.52
N ARG A 311 -33.83 -4.33 -1.24
CA ARG A 311 -34.20 -5.55 -0.50
C ARG A 311 -35.51 -6.17 -1.02
N LEU A 312 -36.41 -5.37 -1.59
CA LEU A 312 -37.66 -5.82 -2.21
C LEU A 312 -37.48 -6.28 -3.66
N THR A 313 -36.40 -5.89 -4.34
CA THR A 313 -36.13 -6.33 -5.73
C THR A 313 -36.07 -7.86 -5.96
N PRO A 314 -35.47 -8.71 -5.10
CA PRO A 314 -35.50 -10.16 -5.32
C PRO A 314 -36.91 -10.77 -5.25
N LEU A 315 -37.82 -10.18 -4.46
CA LEU A 315 -39.23 -10.59 -4.41
C LEU A 315 -39.95 -10.19 -5.71
N LEU A 316 -39.77 -8.94 -6.16
CA LEU A 316 -40.31 -8.45 -7.43
C LEU A 316 -39.77 -9.21 -8.66
N ARG A 317 -38.51 -9.66 -8.62
CA ARG A 317 -37.88 -10.47 -9.68
C ARG A 317 -38.45 -11.88 -9.81
N ARG A 318 -39.07 -12.43 -8.77
CA ARG A 318 -39.74 -13.73 -8.80
C ARG A 318 -41.13 -13.65 -9.43
N THR A 319 -41.84 -12.54 -9.22
CA THR A 319 -43.20 -12.32 -9.73
C THR A 319 -43.26 -11.64 -11.10
N MET A 320 -42.24 -10.87 -11.50
CA MET A 320 -42.25 -10.09 -12.75
C MET A 320 -40.97 -10.31 -13.59
N ARG A 321 -40.83 -11.50 -14.20
CA ARG A 321 -39.69 -11.86 -15.08
C ARG A 321 -39.50 -10.91 -16.28
N ASN A 322 -40.57 -10.36 -16.84
CA ASN A 322 -40.56 -9.46 -18.01
C ASN A 322 -40.06 -8.03 -17.69
N PHE A 323 -39.87 -7.69 -16.41
CA PHE A 323 -39.38 -6.39 -15.95
C PHE A 323 -37.89 -6.44 -15.52
N ARG A 324 -37.16 -7.50 -15.91
CA ARG A 324 -35.72 -7.58 -15.68
C ARG A 324 -35.01 -6.46 -16.45
N THR A 325 -34.29 -5.62 -15.73
CA THR A 325 -33.61 -4.46 -16.33
C THR A 325 -32.51 -4.84 -17.30
N THR A 326 -31.93 -6.05 -17.19
CA THR A 326 -31.00 -6.60 -18.18
C THR A 326 -31.66 -6.88 -19.53
N ASN A 327 -32.92 -7.29 -19.53
CA ASN A 327 -33.68 -7.56 -20.77
C ASN A 327 -34.14 -6.24 -21.38
N ILE A 328 -34.57 -5.28 -20.55
CA ILE A 328 -34.95 -3.92 -20.98
C ILE A 328 -33.74 -3.18 -21.59
N GLU A 329 -32.56 -3.32 -20.98
CA GLU A 329 -31.31 -2.75 -21.49
C GLU A 329 -30.88 -3.40 -22.82
N ALA A 330 -31.07 -4.71 -22.97
CA ALA A 330 -30.86 -5.40 -24.24
C ALA A 330 -31.85 -4.93 -25.32
N ASP A 331 -33.15 -4.86 -24.99
CA ASP A 331 -34.21 -4.39 -25.89
C ASP A 331 -33.94 -2.94 -26.38
N LEU A 332 -33.42 -2.06 -25.52
CA LEU A 332 -33.07 -0.67 -25.87
C LEU A 332 -31.86 -0.58 -26.80
N GLN A 333 -30.83 -1.40 -26.57
CA GLN A 333 -29.61 -1.39 -27.38
C GLN A 333 -29.77 -2.06 -28.74
N ASP A 334 -30.56 -3.12 -28.81
CA ASP A 334 -30.90 -3.77 -30.08
C ASP A 334 -31.75 -2.82 -30.95
N ALA A 335 -32.61 -1.99 -30.34
CA ALA A 335 -33.38 -0.94 -31.02
C ALA A 335 -32.57 0.31 -31.43
N GLU A 336 -31.35 0.47 -30.90
CA GLU A 336 -30.43 1.56 -31.25
C GLU A 336 -29.49 1.16 -32.42
N ASN A 337 -29.12 -0.12 -32.50
CA ASN A 337 -28.20 -0.63 -33.53
C ASN A 337 -28.89 -1.03 -34.85
N ASP A 338 -30.21 -1.28 -34.84
CA ASP A 338 -30.95 -1.85 -35.96
C ASP A 338 -32.02 -0.85 -36.46
N VAL A 339 -31.63 0.05 -37.37
CA VAL A 339 -32.42 1.22 -37.85
C VAL A 339 -33.70 0.83 -38.64
N GLY A 340 -34.05 -0.46 -38.72
CA GLY A 340 -35.22 -0.95 -39.45
C GLY A 340 -36.00 -2.10 -38.81
N SER A 341 -35.63 -2.56 -37.61
CA SER A 341 -36.29 -3.68 -36.94
C SER A 341 -37.38 -3.20 -35.97
N GLN A 342 -38.60 -3.75 -36.07
CA GLN A 342 -39.73 -3.51 -35.15
C GLN A 342 -39.50 -4.16 -33.76
N SER A 343 -38.29 -4.10 -33.21
CA SER A 343 -38.05 -4.51 -31.83
C SER A 343 -38.81 -3.56 -30.89
N GLN A 344 -39.69 -4.13 -30.05
CA GLN A 344 -40.60 -3.37 -29.19
C GLN A 344 -39.80 -2.62 -28.12
N ARG A 345 -39.46 -1.35 -28.39
CA ARG A 345 -38.88 -0.43 -27.39
C ARG A 345 -39.73 -0.46 -26.10
N PRO A 346 -39.12 -0.55 -24.91
CA PRO A 346 -39.85 -0.67 -23.66
C PRO A 346 -40.69 0.60 -23.40
N ARG A 347 -42.02 0.47 -23.44
CA ARG A 347 -42.96 1.59 -23.18
C ARG A 347 -43.67 1.46 -21.83
N GLY A 348 -44.17 2.58 -21.32
CA GLY A 348 -45.01 2.65 -20.12
C GLY A 348 -44.28 2.27 -18.83
N LEU A 349 -44.88 1.39 -18.03
CA LEU A 349 -44.39 1.02 -16.69
C LEU A 349 -42.97 0.41 -16.71
N ARG A 350 -42.59 -0.32 -17.78
CA ARG A 350 -41.24 -0.91 -17.92
C ARG A 350 -40.16 0.17 -17.93
N LEU A 351 -40.37 1.25 -18.68
CA LEU A 351 -39.46 2.38 -18.76
C LEU A 351 -39.38 3.14 -17.44
N VAL A 352 -40.50 3.33 -16.75
CA VAL A 352 -40.52 4.00 -15.44
C VAL A 352 -39.73 3.21 -14.39
N VAL A 353 -39.94 1.89 -14.32
CA VAL A 353 -39.20 1.00 -13.39
C VAL A 353 -37.71 1.00 -13.70
N TYR A 354 -37.35 0.94 -14.99
CA TYR A 354 -35.97 1.06 -15.43
C TYR A 354 -35.36 2.39 -15.00
N ALA A 355 -36.05 3.51 -15.29
CA ALA A 355 -35.55 4.84 -15.00
C ALA A 355 -35.34 5.10 -13.50
N VAL A 356 -36.29 4.68 -12.65
CA VAL A 356 -36.15 4.78 -11.19
C VAL A 356 -34.96 3.95 -10.70
N ARG A 357 -34.77 2.74 -11.24
CA ARG A 357 -33.62 1.90 -10.87
C ARG A 357 -32.29 2.53 -11.29
N SER A 358 -32.20 3.05 -12.52
CA SER A 358 -30.99 3.72 -13.02
C SER A 358 -30.61 4.90 -12.13
N LEU A 359 -31.60 5.70 -11.73
CA LEU A 359 -31.42 6.79 -10.78
C LEU A 359 -30.94 6.32 -9.41
N MET A 360 -31.54 5.27 -8.84
CA MET A 360 -31.11 4.70 -7.56
C MET A 360 -29.64 4.24 -7.61
N ILE A 361 -29.24 3.55 -8.68
CA ILE A 361 -27.86 3.09 -8.87
C ILE A 361 -26.91 4.28 -8.97
N ALA A 362 -27.30 5.36 -9.67
CA ALA A 362 -26.50 6.57 -9.76
C ALA A 362 -26.25 7.21 -8.38
N PHE A 363 -27.28 7.29 -7.53
CA PHE A 363 -27.14 7.78 -6.15
C PHE A 363 -26.22 6.90 -5.29
N ASP A 364 -26.34 5.58 -5.38
CA ASP A 364 -25.48 4.65 -4.65
C ASP A 364 -24.02 4.77 -5.10
N ARG A 365 -23.77 4.87 -6.42
CA ARG A 365 -22.43 5.11 -6.97
C ARG A 365 -21.84 6.43 -6.48
N LYS A 366 -22.61 7.52 -6.54
CA LYS A 366 -22.15 8.84 -6.06
C LYS A 366 -21.75 8.80 -4.59
N THR A 367 -22.54 8.12 -3.75
CA THR A 367 -22.25 8.01 -2.31
C THR A 367 -20.96 7.22 -2.05
N VAL A 368 -20.81 6.06 -2.69
CA VAL A 368 -19.65 5.18 -2.50
C VAL A 368 -18.37 5.80 -3.06
N LEU A 369 -18.44 6.43 -4.24
CA LEU A 369 -17.31 7.09 -4.85
C LEU A 369 -16.94 8.39 -4.11
N GLY A 370 -17.92 9.12 -3.57
CA GLY A 370 -17.65 10.23 -2.66
C GLY A 370 -16.88 9.78 -1.41
N GLN A 371 -17.21 8.62 -0.84
CA GLN A 371 -16.45 8.05 0.28
C GLN A 371 -15.06 7.57 -0.15
N ALA A 372 -14.90 7.08 -1.38
CA ALA A 372 -13.59 6.71 -1.93
C ALA A 372 -12.64 7.92 -1.91
N TYR A 373 -13.07 9.06 -2.43
CA TYR A 373 -12.25 10.28 -2.47
C TYR A 373 -11.93 10.85 -1.09
N ARG A 374 -12.86 10.75 -0.14
CA ARG A 374 -12.58 11.14 1.26
C ARG A 374 -11.50 10.28 1.90
N ARG A 375 -11.42 9.00 1.55
CA ARG A 375 -10.33 8.14 2.02
C ARG A 375 -9.03 8.45 1.29
N ALA A 376 -9.09 8.66 -0.02
CA ALA A 376 -7.94 9.04 -0.81
C ALA A 376 -7.31 10.34 -0.30
N SER A 377 -8.10 11.36 0.06
CA SER A 377 -7.57 12.59 0.68
C SER A 377 -6.86 12.38 2.02
N CYS A 378 -7.05 11.23 2.68
CA CYS A 378 -6.34 10.84 3.91
C CYS A 378 -5.13 9.91 3.63
N GLY A 379 -4.59 9.88 2.40
CA GLY A 379 -3.40 9.08 2.08
C GLY A 379 -3.67 7.61 1.73
N THR A 380 -4.93 7.17 1.70
CA THR A 380 -5.32 5.78 1.38
C THR A 380 -5.36 5.53 -0.12
N ILE A 381 -4.86 4.38 -0.58
CA ILE A 381 -5.06 3.93 -1.97
C ILE A 381 -6.44 3.29 -2.09
N VAL A 382 -7.24 3.70 -3.07
CA VAL A 382 -8.55 3.11 -3.33
C VAL A 382 -8.58 2.46 -4.70
N ILE A 383 -8.79 1.14 -4.74
CA ILE A 383 -8.95 0.38 -5.98
C ILE A 383 -10.44 0.12 -6.21
N CYS A 384 -10.94 0.60 -7.33
CA CYS A 384 -12.32 0.45 -7.77
C CYS A 384 -12.40 -0.60 -8.89
N ASP A 385 -13.07 -1.71 -8.60
CA ASP A 385 -13.54 -2.64 -9.63
C ASP A 385 -14.77 -2.04 -10.33
N ARG A 386 -14.58 -1.69 -11.61
CA ARG A 386 -15.50 -0.89 -12.45
C ARG A 386 -15.59 0.56 -11.97
N TYR A 387 -15.85 1.45 -12.91
CA TYR A 387 -16.02 2.88 -12.63
C TYR A 387 -16.91 3.52 -13.71
N PRO A 388 -17.87 4.40 -13.36
CA PRO A 388 -18.70 5.07 -14.36
C PRO A 388 -17.91 6.07 -15.21
N SER A 389 -18.19 6.13 -16.50
CA SER A 389 -17.75 7.21 -17.38
C SER A 389 -18.84 8.28 -17.51
N ARG A 390 -18.51 9.41 -18.14
CA ARG A 390 -19.51 10.46 -18.44
C ARG A 390 -20.33 10.20 -19.71
N ARG A 391 -19.95 9.19 -20.50
CA ARG A 391 -20.65 8.82 -21.73
C ARG A 391 -21.93 8.07 -21.40
N VAL A 392 -23.06 8.57 -21.91
CA VAL A 392 -24.35 7.88 -21.80
C VAL A 392 -24.32 6.56 -22.57
N GLY A 393 -24.89 5.51 -22.00
CA GLY A 393 -24.92 4.17 -22.58
C GLY A 393 -23.58 3.43 -22.54
N ALA A 394 -22.52 4.04 -22.01
CA ALA A 394 -21.27 3.36 -21.74
C ALA A 394 -21.40 2.43 -20.52
N MET A 395 -20.53 1.44 -20.45
CA MET A 395 -20.55 0.44 -19.38
C MET A 395 -20.55 1.11 -18.01
N ASP A 396 -21.48 0.69 -17.15
CA ASP A 396 -21.62 1.12 -15.76
C ASP A 396 -21.79 2.65 -15.60
N SER A 397 -22.24 3.35 -16.66
CA SER A 397 -22.44 4.81 -16.72
C SER A 397 -23.93 5.17 -16.73
N ALA A 398 -24.28 6.42 -17.08
CA ALA A 398 -25.67 6.85 -17.24
C ALA A 398 -26.40 5.96 -18.25
N GLN A 399 -27.57 5.46 -17.88
CA GLN A 399 -28.35 4.53 -18.70
C GLN A 399 -29.40 5.23 -19.54
N LEU A 400 -30.00 6.31 -19.03
CA LEU A 400 -31.04 7.05 -19.73
C LEU A 400 -30.42 8.18 -20.56
N ASP A 401 -30.66 8.15 -21.87
CA ASP A 401 -30.39 9.29 -22.75
C ASP A 401 -31.56 10.29 -22.71
N PRO A 402 -31.36 11.54 -22.23
CA PRO A 402 -32.40 12.57 -22.27
C PRO A 402 -32.89 12.92 -23.69
N GLN A 403 -32.12 12.57 -24.73
CA GLN A 403 -32.46 12.80 -26.13
C GLN A 403 -33.23 11.64 -26.78
N ALA A 404 -33.34 10.49 -26.12
CA ALA A 404 -34.07 9.35 -26.66
C ALA A 404 -35.59 9.65 -26.74
N GLU A 405 -36.20 9.33 -27.88
CA GLU A 405 -37.62 9.66 -28.18
C GLU A 405 -38.60 9.08 -27.15
N ASP A 406 -38.35 7.86 -26.67
CA ASP A 406 -39.15 7.16 -25.67
C ASP A 406 -39.02 7.80 -24.27
N VAL A 407 -37.83 8.30 -23.93
CA VAL A 407 -37.58 9.06 -22.71
C VAL A 407 -38.25 10.44 -22.78
N GLN A 408 -38.19 11.11 -23.93
CA GLN A 408 -38.83 12.42 -24.16
C GLN A 408 -40.36 12.34 -24.14
N ALA A 409 -40.94 11.22 -24.59
CA ALA A 409 -42.38 10.99 -24.56
C ALA A 409 -42.98 11.01 -23.14
N SER A 410 -42.16 10.83 -22.10
CA SER A 410 -42.58 10.88 -20.69
C SER A 410 -41.88 12.02 -19.94
N LYS A 411 -42.64 13.03 -19.49
CA LYS A 411 -42.10 14.14 -18.67
C LYS A 411 -41.37 13.64 -17.41
N PHE A 412 -41.86 12.57 -16.80
CA PHE A 412 -41.24 11.96 -15.63
C PHE A 412 -39.90 11.32 -15.99
N CYS A 413 -39.86 10.44 -17.00
CA CYS A 413 -38.62 9.76 -17.42
C CYS A 413 -37.57 10.76 -17.90
N SER A 414 -37.98 11.79 -18.66
CA SER A 414 -37.11 12.89 -19.06
C SER A 414 -36.51 13.64 -17.86
N ARG A 415 -37.30 13.91 -16.82
CA ARG A 415 -36.79 14.53 -15.58
C ARG A 415 -35.82 13.60 -14.85
N VAL A 416 -36.15 12.32 -14.72
CA VAL A 416 -35.28 11.31 -14.09
C VAL A 416 -33.96 11.17 -14.84
N ALA A 417 -33.99 11.11 -16.17
CA ALA A 417 -32.80 11.05 -17.02
C ALA A 417 -31.88 12.26 -16.80
N ARG A 418 -32.43 13.49 -16.75
CA ARG A 418 -31.63 14.69 -16.46
C ARG A 418 -30.97 14.63 -15.08
N ILE A 419 -31.69 14.15 -14.06
CA ILE A 419 -31.15 14.00 -12.71
C ILE A 419 -30.06 12.91 -12.68
N GLU A 420 -30.27 11.76 -13.32
CA GLU A 420 -29.27 10.69 -13.43
C GLU A 420 -27.98 11.21 -14.07
N ASN A 421 -28.08 11.87 -15.23
CA ASN A 421 -26.93 12.41 -15.94
C ASN A 421 -26.19 13.46 -15.11
N HIS A 422 -26.93 14.37 -14.46
CA HIS A 422 -26.33 15.35 -13.55
C HIS A 422 -25.59 14.68 -12.38
N ILE A 423 -26.13 13.58 -11.82
CA ILE A 423 -25.42 12.83 -10.78
C ILE A 423 -24.08 12.32 -11.30
N TYR A 424 -24.05 11.68 -12.48
CA TYR A 424 -22.80 11.19 -13.07
C TYR A 424 -21.81 12.29 -13.44
N GLU A 425 -22.27 13.47 -13.85
CA GLU A 425 -21.41 14.65 -14.06
C GLU A 425 -20.71 15.09 -12.76
N THR A 426 -21.42 15.01 -11.63
CA THR A 426 -20.87 15.34 -10.30
C THR A 426 -19.97 14.25 -9.70
N ILE A 427 -19.94 13.05 -10.28
CA ILE A 427 -19.01 12.00 -9.83
C ILE A 427 -17.60 12.37 -10.34
N PRO A 428 -16.60 12.50 -9.45
CA PRO A 428 -15.22 12.74 -9.87
C PRO A 428 -14.70 11.57 -10.72
N GLN A 429 -13.93 11.87 -11.76
CA GLN A 429 -13.25 10.84 -12.54
C GLN A 429 -12.04 10.30 -11.76
N PRO A 430 -11.71 9.00 -11.88
CA PRO A 430 -10.58 8.39 -11.14
C PRO A 430 -9.27 9.12 -11.48
N ASN A 431 -8.28 9.08 -10.59
CA ASN A 431 -6.96 9.63 -10.92
C ASN A 431 -6.31 8.80 -12.04
N VAL A 432 -6.37 7.47 -11.91
CA VAL A 432 -5.87 6.50 -12.89
C VAL A 432 -7.01 5.61 -13.36
N ALA A 433 -7.19 5.46 -14.66
CA ALA A 433 -8.14 4.53 -15.26
C ALA A 433 -7.41 3.47 -16.08
N ILE A 434 -7.32 2.25 -15.56
CA ILE A 434 -6.78 1.11 -16.30
C ILE A 434 -7.93 0.45 -17.05
N GLN A 435 -7.89 0.53 -18.38
CA GLN A 435 -8.87 -0.06 -19.29
C GLN A 435 -8.29 -1.37 -19.85
N LEU A 436 -8.75 -2.50 -19.31
CA LEU A 436 -8.35 -3.83 -19.78
C LEU A 436 -9.10 -4.17 -21.08
N THR A 437 -8.35 -4.42 -22.14
CA THR A 437 -8.89 -4.76 -23.46
C THR A 437 -8.52 -6.18 -23.85
N VAL A 438 -9.44 -6.86 -24.53
CA VAL A 438 -9.21 -8.14 -25.19
C VAL A 438 -10.20 -8.24 -26.35
N SER A 439 -9.84 -8.98 -27.41
CA SER A 439 -10.79 -9.21 -28.50
C SER A 439 -12.06 -9.92 -27.99
N ALA A 440 -13.21 -9.56 -28.57
CA ALA A 440 -14.49 -10.12 -28.14
C ALA A 440 -14.54 -11.65 -28.28
N ASP A 441 -13.85 -12.21 -29.28
CA ASP A 441 -13.81 -13.65 -29.51
C ASP A 441 -13.00 -14.40 -28.43
N ILE A 442 -11.86 -13.84 -28.02
CA ILE A 442 -11.08 -14.39 -26.89
C ILE A 442 -11.86 -14.27 -25.58
N ALA A 443 -12.61 -13.20 -25.36
CA ALA A 443 -13.44 -13.05 -24.17
C ALA A 443 -14.56 -14.10 -24.10
N VAL A 444 -15.24 -14.36 -25.22
CA VAL A 444 -16.26 -15.42 -25.32
C VAL A 444 -15.65 -16.80 -25.06
N GLU A 445 -14.46 -17.08 -25.60
CA GLU A 445 -13.76 -18.33 -25.34
C GLU A 445 -13.37 -18.50 -23.86
N ARG A 446 -12.81 -17.45 -23.25
CA ARG A 446 -12.47 -17.42 -21.81
C ARG A 446 -13.70 -17.59 -20.92
N ASP A 447 -14.83 -17.00 -21.30
CA ASP A 447 -16.08 -17.15 -20.57
C ASP A 447 -16.64 -18.58 -20.70
N ARG A 448 -16.69 -19.14 -21.91
CA ARG A 448 -17.07 -20.55 -22.15
C ARG A 448 -16.23 -21.52 -21.34
N ALA A 449 -14.92 -21.28 -21.20
CA ALA A 449 -14.04 -22.09 -20.36
C ALA A 449 -14.41 -22.03 -18.86
N ARG A 450 -14.87 -20.87 -18.37
CA ARG A 450 -15.38 -20.69 -16.99
C ARG A 450 -16.76 -21.29 -16.78
N SER A 451 -17.62 -21.28 -17.80
CA SER A 451 -18.95 -21.89 -17.77
C SER A 451 -18.92 -23.38 -17.44
N LYS A 452 -17.82 -24.07 -17.77
CA LYS A 452 -17.60 -25.48 -17.43
C LYS A 452 -17.37 -25.70 -15.92
N SER A 453 -16.91 -24.70 -15.18
CA SER A 453 -16.58 -24.80 -13.75
C SER A 453 -17.54 -24.04 -12.82
N LYS A 454 -18.35 -23.10 -13.34
CA LYS A 454 -19.27 -22.27 -12.53
C LYS A 454 -20.68 -22.20 -13.16
N LYS A 455 -21.71 -22.61 -12.42
CA LYS A 455 -23.12 -22.45 -12.84
C LYS A 455 -23.49 -20.96 -12.86
N GLY A 456 -23.81 -20.41 -14.04
CA GLY A 456 -24.40 -19.08 -14.19
C GLY A 456 -23.74 -18.13 -15.19
N CYS A 457 -23.07 -18.62 -16.24
CA CYS A 457 -22.55 -17.74 -17.29
C CYS A 457 -23.66 -17.12 -18.12
N GLU A 458 -23.51 -15.83 -18.41
CA GLU A 458 -24.42 -15.08 -19.25
C GLU A 458 -24.15 -15.44 -20.73
N GLY A 459 -25.17 -15.36 -21.59
CA GLY A 459 -25.04 -15.80 -22.99
C GLY A 459 -24.00 -15.01 -23.79
N GLU A 460 -23.52 -15.55 -24.90
CA GLU A 460 -22.47 -14.94 -25.75
C GLU A 460 -22.83 -13.53 -26.22
N ASP A 461 -24.11 -13.30 -26.52
CA ASP A 461 -24.62 -11.98 -26.91
C ASP A 461 -24.46 -10.94 -25.81
N TYR A 462 -24.58 -11.35 -24.53
CA TYR A 462 -24.35 -10.47 -23.41
C TYR A 462 -22.89 -10.06 -23.31
N VAL A 463 -21.96 -11.00 -23.45
CA VAL A 463 -20.51 -10.71 -23.46
C VAL A 463 -20.18 -9.73 -24.59
N ARG A 464 -20.65 -9.99 -25.82
CA ARG A 464 -20.42 -9.11 -26.96
C ARG A 464 -21.00 -7.71 -26.78
N ARG A 465 -22.21 -7.59 -26.21
CA ARG A 465 -22.81 -6.28 -25.87
C ARG A 465 -21.97 -5.53 -24.83
N ARG A 466 -21.52 -6.20 -23.77
CA ARG A 466 -20.69 -5.58 -22.73
C ARG A 466 -19.34 -5.11 -23.29
N HIS A 467 -18.75 -5.83 -24.23
CA HIS A 467 -17.56 -5.37 -24.96
C HIS A 467 -17.81 -4.06 -25.70
N LYS A 468 -18.88 -3.96 -26.50
CA LYS A 468 -19.26 -2.71 -27.19
C LYS A 468 -19.50 -1.55 -26.21
N GLN A 469 -20.15 -1.80 -25.09
CA GLN A 469 -20.37 -0.77 -24.06
C GLN A 469 -19.06 -0.32 -23.38
N ALA A 470 -18.08 -1.21 -23.23
CA ALA A 470 -16.77 -0.86 -22.67
C ALA A 470 -15.99 0.06 -23.62
N GLU A 471 -16.07 -0.15 -24.93
CA GLU A 471 -15.42 0.71 -25.93
C GLU A 471 -15.91 2.16 -25.88
N LYS A 472 -17.16 2.37 -25.47
CA LYS A 472 -17.75 3.71 -25.27
C LYS A 472 -17.20 4.43 -24.02
N GLN A 473 -16.48 3.76 -23.12
CA GLN A 473 -16.01 4.37 -21.88
C GLN A 473 -14.87 5.35 -22.13
N GLU A 474 -15.04 6.56 -21.62
CA GLU A 474 -14.08 7.66 -21.78
C GLU A 474 -13.81 8.33 -20.42
N TYR A 475 -12.52 8.45 -20.08
CA TYR A 475 -12.03 9.04 -18.84
C TYR A 475 -11.12 10.24 -19.17
N ALA A 476 -11.69 11.27 -19.79
CA ALA A 476 -10.95 12.42 -20.32
C ALA A 476 -10.17 13.24 -19.26
N LEU A 477 -10.54 13.15 -17.98
CA LEU A 477 -9.87 13.87 -16.88
C LEU A 477 -8.97 12.95 -16.04
N SER A 478 -8.79 11.69 -16.46
CA SER A 478 -7.98 10.69 -15.78
C SER A 478 -6.71 10.39 -16.56
N HIS A 479 -5.68 9.90 -15.88
CA HIS A 479 -4.61 9.17 -16.55
C HIS A 479 -5.13 7.80 -17.01
N ALA A 480 -5.67 7.74 -18.23
CA ALA A 480 -6.31 6.56 -18.79
C ALA A 480 -5.31 5.73 -19.63
N VAL A 481 -5.10 4.47 -19.26
CA VAL A 481 -4.19 3.56 -19.95
C VAL A 481 -4.96 2.33 -20.41
N ARG A 482 -4.89 2.03 -21.71
CA ARG A 482 -5.44 0.81 -22.29
C ARG A 482 -4.38 -0.29 -22.28
N ILE A 483 -4.73 -1.43 -21.69
CA ILE A 483 -3.80 -2.56 -21.52
C ILE A 483 -4.42 -3.80 -22.12
N ASP A 484 -3.75 -4.34 -23.13
CA ASP A 484 -4.16 -5.57 -23.79
C ASP A 484 -3.76 -6.79 -22.95
N THR A 485 -4.77 -7.51 -22.45
CA THR A 485 -4.56 -8.72 -21.63
C THR A 485 -4.54 -10.00 -22.48
N SER A 486 -4.33 -9.88 -23.79
CA SER A 486 -3.95 -10.99 -24.67
C SER A 486 -2.51 -11.46 -24.43
N GLN A 487 -1.66 -10.57 -23.92
CA GLN A 487 -0.26 -10.82 -23.59
C GLN A 487 -0.10 -11.65 -22.30
N PRO A 488 1.12 -12.16 -22.00
CA PRO A 488 1.42 -12.76 -20.72
C PRO A 488 1.00 -11.86 -19.54
N ILE A 489 0.55 -12.50 -18.46
CA ILE A 489 0.04 -11.77 -17.29
C ILE A 489 1.10 -10.87 -16.66
N GLU A 490 2.36 -11.32 -16.63
CA GLU A 490 3.48 -10.59 -16.02
C GLU A 490 3.77 -9.26 -16.73
N SER A 491 3.76 -9.23 -18.07
CA SER A 491 3.99 -8.00 -18.84
C SER A 491 2.84 -7.01 -18.64
N SER A 492 1.60 -7.53 -18.62
CA SER A 492 0.40 -6.73 -18.37
C SER A 492 0.42 -6.13 -16.96
N LEU A 493 0.77 -6.93 -15.94
CA LEU A 493 0.88 -6.47 -14.56
C LEU A 493 1.98 -5.42 -14.41
N LEU A 494 3.15 -5.63 -15.00
CA LEU A 494 4.24 -4.65 -14.93
C LEU A 494 3.83 -3.30 -15.54
N ALA A 495 3.15 -3.31 -16.69
CA ALA A 495 2.62 -2.10 -17.32
C ALA A 495 1.58 -1.40 -16.42
N ILE A 496 0.70 -2.16 -15.76
CA ILE A 496 -0.28 -1.63 -14.79
C ILE A 496 0.44 -1.00 -13.60
N LYS A 497 1.42 -1.68 -13.01
CA LYS A 497 2.20 -1.19 -11.87
C LYS A 497 2.91 0.12 -12.21
N LYS A 498 3.57 0.20 -13.37
CA LYS A 498 4.19 1.43 -13.90
C LYS A 498 3.20 2.58 -14.03
N ALA A 499 2.05 2.33 -14.67
CA ALA A 499 1.03 3.34 -14.86
C ALA A 499 0.50 3.88 -13.53
N ILE A 500 0.28 3.01 -12.54
CA ILE A 500 -0.17 3.40 -11.20
C ILE A 500 0.92 4.22 -10.49
N TRP A 501 2.15 3.71 -10.42
CA TRP A 501 3.22 4.35 -9.65
C TRP A 501 3.58 5.74 -10.17
N SER A 502 3.50 5.97 -11.48
CA SER A 502 3.75 7.29 -12.08
C SER A 502 2.77 8.38 -11.61
N GLN A 503 1.60 8.00 -11.09
CA GLN A 503 0.53 8.93 -10.69
C GLN A 503 0.35 9.04 -9.18
N VAL A 504 0.96 8.14 -8.41
CA VAL A 504 1.10 8.21 -6.95
C VAL A 504 2.16 9.23 -6.61
#